data_AF-A0A067DHN9-F1
#
_entry.id   AF-A0A067DHN9-F1
#
_cell.length_a   1.000
_cell.length_b   1.000
_cell.length_c   1.000
_cell.angle_alpha   90.00
_cell.angle_beta   90.00
_cell.angle_gamma   90.00
#
_symmetry.space_group_name_H-M   'P 1'
#
loop_
_entity.id
_entity.type
_entity.pdbx_description
1 polymer ?
#
loop_
_entity_poly.entity_id
_entity_poly.type
_entity_poly.pdbx_seq_one_letter_code
_entity_poly.pdbx_strand_id
1 'polypeptide(L)'
;METKEMVVNAEMLDMPESLKNRIIQEENGKDIVLVMRKQLKNTDLLKNENRLLIPWGKVRDYNFLNRQEESILDAKGGVELKKWKIGYSLVEKWHSLVVSNRDNRLREGTTVNLWSFRNKSSELCFALER
;
A
#
# COMPACT_ATOMS: atom_id res chain seq x y z
N MET A 1 -3.37 -16.90 20.18
CA MET A 1 -4.16 -15.81 19.57
C MET A 1 -3.47 -14.45 19.75
N GLU A 2 -2.68 -14.26 20.82
CA GLU A 2 -2.02 -12.99 21.15
C GLU A 2 -0.87 -12.56 20.21
N THR A 3 -0.18 -13.49 19.54
CA THR A 3 1.05 -13.16 18.79
C THR A 3 0.82 -12.34 17.52
N LYS A 4 -0.36 -12.46 16.87
CA LYS A 4 -0.66 -11.71 15.64
C LYS A 4 -1.09 -10.27 15.93
N GLU A 5 -1.95 -10.07 16.93
CA GLU A 5 -2.39 -8.72 17.33
C GLU A 5 -1.24 -7.89 17.90
N MET A 6 -0.34 -8.49 18.70
CA MET A 6 0.83 -7.78 19.22
C MET A 6 1.81 -7.35 18.11
N VAL A 7 2.01 -8.16 17.08
CA VAL A 7 2.90 -7.81 15.95
C VAL A 7 2.29 -6.71 15.08
N VAL A 8 0.98 -6.78 14.79
CA VAL A 8 0.26 -5.70 14.06
C VAL A 8 0.33 -4.39 14.83
N ASN A 9 0.15 -4.42 16.15
CA ASN A 9 0.28 -3.25 17.01
C ASN A 9 1.71 -2.70 17.05
N ALA A 10 2.73 -3.56 17.03
CA ALA A 10 4.13 -3.16 17.03
C ALA A 10 4.53 -2.48 15.72
N GLU A 11 4.11 -2.99 14.56
CA GLU A 11 4.39 -2.33 13.27
C GLU A 11 3.70 -0.96 13.17
N MET A 12 2.51 -0.80 13.75
CA MET A 12 1.80 0.48 13.82
C MET A 12 2.43 1.51 14.78
N LEU A 13 3.37 1.12 15.66
CA LEU A 13 4.13 2.07 16.47
C LEU A 13 5.17 2.83 15.63
N ASP A 14 5.68 2.20 14.57
CA ASP A 14 6.67 2.82 13.67
C ASP A 14 6.01 3.70 12.60
N MET A 15 4.68 3.72 12.52
CA MET A 15 3.95 4.58 11.58
C MET A 15 3.99 6.04 12.04
N PRO A 16 4.35 7.00 11.17
CA PRO A 16 4.29 8.43 11.48
C PRO A 16 2.91 8.84 11.98
N GLU A 17 2.88 9.61 13.08
CA GLU A 17 1.64 9.97 13.76
C GLU A 17 0.67 10.75 12.86
N SER A 18 1.19 11.57 11.95
CA SER A 18 0.37 12.27 10.95
C SER A 18 -0.36 11.30 10.00
N LEU A 19 0.33 10.24 9.56
CA LEU A 19 -0.29 9.22 8.71
C LEU A 19 -1.29 8.38 9.51
N LYS A 20 -0.92 8.01 10.73
CA LYS A 20 -1.78 7.25 11.64
C LYS A 20 -3.08 8.01 11.93
N ASN A 21 -2.99 9.30 12.23
CA ASN A 21 -4.15 10.16 12.45
C ASN A 21 -5.03 10.28 11.21
N ARG A 22 -4.43 10.44 10.02
CA ARG A 22 -5.19 10.46 8.78
C ARG A 22 -5.95 9.16 8.53
N ILE A 23 -5.29 8.01 8.72
CA ILE A 23 -5.94 6.70 8.55
C ILE A 23 -7.03 6.49 9.60
N ILE A 24 -6.72 6.65 10.89
CA ILE A 24 -7.63 6.27 11.98
C ILE A 24 -8.75 7.32 12.17
N GLN A 25 -8.41 8.61 12.19
CA GLN A 25 -9.35 9.66 12.57
C GLN A 25 -10.12 10.21 11.36
N GLU A 26 -9.45 10.47 10.24
CA GLU A 26 -10.09 11.08 9.07
C GLU A 26 -10.82 10.03 8.21
N GLU A 27 -10.18 8.88 7.97
CA GLU A 27 -10.74 7.81 7.13
C GLU A 27 -11.52 6.74 7.91
N ASN A 28 -11.53 6.78 9.25
CA ASN A 28 -12.04 5.72 10.12
C ASN A 28 -11.49 4.33 9.73
N GLY A 29 -10.19 4.31 9.45
CA GLY A 29 -9.46 3.20 8.88
C GLY A 29 -9.39 1.99 9.81
N LYS A 30 -9.72 0.82 9.27
CA LYS A 30 -9.67 -0.48 9.96
C LYS A 30 -8.81 -1.48 9.21
N ASP A 31 -8.53 -2.62 9.84
CA ASP A 31 -7.77 -3.73 9.26
C ASP A 31 -6.46 -3.24 8.63
N ILE A 32 -5.73 -2.44 9.41
CA ILE A 32 -4.49 -1.78 8.99
C ILE A 32 -3.39 -2.82 8.96
N VAL A 33 -2.75 -2.99 7.81
CA VAL A 33 -1.74 -4.03 7.57
C VAL A 33 -0.57 -3.43 6.82
N LEU A 34 0.66 -3.71 7.28
CA LEU A 34 1.86 -3.43 6.49
C LEU A 34 2.00 -4.48 5.39
N VAL A 35 1.75 -4.09 4.15
CA VAL A 35 1.80 -4.98 2.98
C VAL A 35 3.24 -5.32 2.63
N MET A 36 4.11 -4.30 2.54
CA MET A 36 5.53 -4.49 2.23
C MET A 36 6.39 -3.29 2.65
N ARG A 37 7.69 -3.55 2.83
CA ARG A 37 8.76 -2.54 2.88
C ARG A 37 9.71 -2.78 1.72
N LYS A 38 9.99 -1.78 0.88
CA LYS A 38 10.92 -1.89 -0.25
C LYS A 38 11.71 -0.61 -0.49
N GLN A 39 12.92 -0.74 -1.03
CA GLN A 39 13.59 0.38 -1.69
C GLN A 39 13.05 0.52 -3.11
N LEU A 40 12.68 1.74 -3.49
CA LEU A 40 12.21 2.05 -4.83
C LEU A 40 13.35 1.89 -5.84
N LYS A 41 13.07 1.19 -6.94
CA LYS A 41 13.95 1.09 -8.10
C LYS A 41 13.54 2.13 -9.14
N ASN A 42 14.43 2.48 -10.06
CA ASN A 42 14.08 3.36 -11.18
C ASN A 42 12.80 2.91 -11.93
N THR A 43 12.62 1.60 -12.14
CA THR A 43 11.40 1.05 -12.79
C THR A 43 10.10 1.38 -12.07
N ASP A 44 10.13 1.59 -10.74
CA ASP A 44 8.95 1.99 -9.97
C ASP A 44 8.61 3.49 -10.17
N LEU A 45 9.52 4.27 -10.72
CA LEU A 45 9.41 5.73 -10.87
C LEU A 45 9.22 6.17 -12.32
N LEU A 46 9.39 5.26 -13.28
CA LEU A 46 9.30 5.58 -14.69
C LEU A 46 7.84 5.78 -15.15
N LYS A 47 7.61 6.86 -15.91
CA LYS A 47 6.27 7.23 -16.41
C LYS A 47 5.66 6.18 -17.36
N ASN A 48 6.48 5.53 -18.18
CA ASN A 48 6.02 4.47 -19.09
C ASN A 48 5.70 3.16 -18.34
N GLU A 49 6.40 2.87 -17.25
CA GLU A 49 6.13 1.70 -16.42
C GLU A 49 4.86 1.91 -15.57
N ASN A 50 4.68 3.13 -15.04
CA ASN A 50 3.47 3.58 -14.35
C ASN A 50 2.94 2.58 -13.31
N ARG A 51 3.85 1.95 -12.56
CA ARG A 51 3.52 0.90 -11.61
C ARG A 51 4.44 0.83 -10.41
N LEU A 52 3.90 0.30 -9.31
CA LEU A 52 4.67 -0.19 -8.17
C LEU A 52 4.47 -1.69 -8.02
N LEU A 53 5.52 -2.47 -8.24
CA LEU A 53 5.46 -3.92 -8.04
C LEU A 53 5.55 -4.28 -6.55
N ILE A 54 4.68 -5.21 -6.14
CA ILE A 54 4.63 -5.89 -4.84
C ILE A 54 4.94 -7.38 -5.08
N PRO A 55 6.23 -7.78 -5.12
CA PRO A 55 6.60 -9.16 -5.42
C PRO A 55 6.09 -10.13 -4.36
N TRP A 56 5.73 -11.36 -4.75
CA TRP A 56 5.25 -12.38 -3.81
C TRP A 56 6.13 -12.54 -2.58
N GLY A 57 7.45 -12.70 -2.77
CA GLY A 57 8.41 -12.87 -1.66
C GLY A 57 8.66 -11.62 -0.81
N LYS A 58 7.94 -10.52 -1.04
CA LYS A 58 8.03 -9.27 -0.27
C LYS A 58 6.71 -8.91 0.43
N VAL A 59 5.63 -9.64 0.17
CA VAL A 59 4.36 -9.48 0.90
C VAL A 59 4.56 -9.97 2.33
N ARG A 60 4.31 -9.10 3.31
CA ARG A 60 4.45 -9.43 4.74
C ARG A 60 3.24 -10.16 5.29
N ASP A 61 2.04 -9.70 4.95
CA ASP A 61 0.80 -10.35 5.33
C ASP A 61 -0.14 -10.43 4.13
N TYR A 62 -0.50 -11.65 3.73
CA TYR A 62 -1.42 -11.92 2.63
C TYR A 62 -2.90 -11.65 3.00
N ASN A 63 -3.21 -11.47 4.28
CA ASN A 63 -4.55 -11.09 4.76
C ASN A 63 -4.85 -9.60 4.51
N PHE A 64 -3.94 -8.87 3.86
CA PHE A 64 -4.20 -7.51 3.38
C PHE A 64 -5.32 -7.46 2.32
N LEU A 65 -5.72 -8.60 1.74
CA LEU A 65 -6.93 -8.76 0.93
C LEU A 65 -7.90 -9.75 1.59
N ASN A 66 -9.19 -9.45 1.52
CA ASN A 66 -10.24 -10.42 1.81
C ASN A 66 -10.66 -11.17 0.52
N ARG A 67 -11.44 -12.25 0.67
CA ARG A 67 -11.87 -13.09 -0.47
C ARG A 67 -12.65 -12.32 -1.54
N GLN A 68 -13.46 -11.35 -1.14
CA GLN A 68 -14.25 -10.55 -2.07
C GLN A 68 -13.34 -9.62 -2.85
N GLU A 69 -12.46 -8.88 -2.18
CA GLU A 69 -11.45 -8.00 -2.80
C GLU A 69 -10.56 -8.76 -3.77
N GLU A 70 -10.11 -9.98 -3.41
CA GLU A 70 -9.31 -10.82 -4.32
C GLU A 70 -10.09 -11.23 -5.57
N SER A 71 -11.41 -11.40 -5.47
CA SER A 71 -12.28 -11.76 -6.60
C SER A 71 -12.60 -10.57 -7.53
N ILE A 72 -12.39 -9.34 -7.09
CA ILE A 72 -12.75 -8.10 -7.82
C ILE A 72 -11.58 -7.13 -8.03
N LEU A 73 -10.33 -7.63 -7.97
CA LEU A 73 -9.16 -6.87 -8.40
C LEU A 73 -9.41 -6.29 -9.80
N ASP A 74 -8.95 -5.07 -10.07
CA ASP A 74 -9.26 -4.24 -11.28
C ASP A 74 -10.44 -3.23 -11.16
N ALA A 75 -10.87 -2.87 -9.95
CA ALA A 75 -11.83 -1.79 -9.76
C ALA A 75 -11.26 -0.43 -10.25
N LYS A 76 -12.05 0.29 -11.06
CA LYS A 76 -11.64 1.54 -11.74
C LYS A 76 -11.87 2.77 -10.87
N GLY A 77 -10.90 3.68 -10.83
CA GLY A 77 -11.10 4.97 -10.16
C GLY A 77 -9.86 5.69 -9.62
N GLY A 78 -8.67 5.12 -9.77
CA GLY A 78 -7.49 5.66 -9.09
C GLY A 78 -6.22 4.88 -9.43
N VAL A 79 -5.37 4.70 -8.42
CA VAL A 79 -4.33 3.67 -8.47
C VAL A 79 -5.02 2.32 -8.26
N GLU A 80 -4.87 1.40 -9.21
CA GLU A 80 -5.54 0.09 -9.17
C GLU A 80 -4.58 -1.00 -8.70
N LEU A 81 -5.07 -1.98 -7.95
CA LEU A 81 -4.31 -3.19 -7.61
C LEU A 81 -4.63 -4.31 -8.60
N LYS A 82 -3.60 -4.82 -9.30
CA LYS A 82 -3.70 -5.97 -10.22
C LYS A 82 -2.88 -7.14 -9.73
N LYS A 83 -3.38 -8.36 -9.93
CA LYS A 83 -2.64 -9.61 -9.61
C LYS A 83 -1.91 -10.11 -10.86
N TRP A 84 -0.60 -10.24 -10.77
CA TRP A 84 0.27 -10.73 -11.84
C TRP A 84 0.97 -12.03 -11.45
N LYS A 85 1.62 -12.69 -12.41
CA LYS A 85 2.36 -13.94 -12.18
C LYS A 85 3.41 -13.81 -11.06
N ILE A 86 4.05 -12.65 -10.95
CA ILE A 86 5.20 -12.41 -10.05
C ILE A 86 4.85 -11.64 -8.77
N GLY A 87 3.61 -11.22 -8.59
CA GLY A 87 3.20 -10.39 -7.46
C GLY A 87 1.91 -9.62 -7.73
N TYR A 88 1.56 -8.72 -6.81
CA TYR A 88 0.59 -7.67 -7.11
C TYR A 88 1.29 -6.44 -7.70
N SER A 89 0.54 -5.58 -8.38
CA SER A 89 1.06 -4.32 -8.88
C SER A 89 0.02 -3.22 -8.68
N LEU A 90 0.45 -2.09 -8.11
CA LEU A 90 -0.31 -0.85 -8.17
C LEU A 90 -0.07 -0.18 -9.53
N VAL A 91 -1.12 0.17 -10.29
CA VAL A 91 -1.03 0.61 -11.70
C VAL A 91 -2.00 1.75 -12.04
N GLU A 92 -2.19 2.05 -13.33
CA GLU A 92 -3.05 3.09 -13.96
C GLU A 92 -2.67 4.53 -13.64
N LYS A 93 -2.75 4.94 -12.38
CA LYS A 93 -2.47 6.33 -11.96
C LYS A 93 -1.31 6.43 -10.97
N TRP A 94 -0.52 5.37 -10.83
CA TRP A 94 0.62 5.32 -9.92
C TRP A 94 1.58 6.50 -10.17
N HIS A 95 2.06 6.68 -11.41
CA HIS A 95 3.00 7.75 -11.68
C HIS A 95 2.34 9.13 -11.55
N SER A 96 1.16 9.32 -12.14
CA SER A 96 0.52 10.64 -12.20
C SER A 96 0.04 11.16 -10.84
N LEU A 97 -0.41 10.28 -9.94
CA LEU A 97 -0.90 10.66 -8.61
C LEU A 97 0.15 10.52 -7.51
N VAL A 98 1.07 9.55 -7.64
CA VAL A 98 2.01 9.22 -6.56
C VAL A 98 3.42 9.74 -6.86
N VAL A 99 3.99 9.39 -8.01
CA VAL A 99 5.37 9.77 -8.34
C VAL A 99 5.49 11.27 -8.68
N SER A 100 4.56 11.79 -9.49
CA SER A 100 4.54 13.20 -9.89
C SER A 100 4.20 14.16 -8.74
N ASN A 101 3.64 13.65 -7.63
CA ASN A 101 3.34 14.47 -6.48
C ASN A 101 4.63 14.81 -5.72
N ARG A 102 5.03 16.09 -5.77
CA ARG A 102 6.27 16.59 -5.18
C ARG A 102 6.31 16.46 -3.66
N ASP A 103 5.17 16.39 -3.00
CA ASP A 103 5.08 16.22 -1.55
C ASP A 103 5.53 14.82 -1.11
N ASN A 104 5.37 13.81 -1.98
CA ASN A 104 5.82 12.44 -1.71
C ASN A 104 7.35 12.32 -1.77
N ARG A 105 8.03 13.21 -2.51
CA ARG A 105 9.51 13.29 -2.61
C ARG A 105 10.18 11.93 -2.92
N LEU A 106 9.53 11.10 -3.73
CA LEU A 106 10.03 9.77 -4.08
C LEU A 106 11.25 9.86 -4.99
N ARG A 107 12.27 9.06 -4.70
CA ARG A 107 13.51 8.95 -5.47
C ARG A 107 13.97 7.50 -5.48
N GLU A 108 14.82 7.15 -6.44
CA GLU A 108 15.46 5.84 -6.43
C GLU A 108 16.26 5.66 -5.14
N GLY A 109 16.16 4.47 -4.54
CA GLY A 109 16.77 4.16 -3.24
C GLY A 109 15.95 4.61 -2.02
N THR A 110 14.90 5.43 -2.19
CA THR A 110 13.97 5.74 -1.09
C THR A 110 13.34 4.43 -0.60
N THR A 111 13.43 4.18 0.71
CA THR A 111 12.68 3.09 1.34
C THR A 111 11.24 3.55 1.52
N VAL A 112 10.28 2.70 1.18
CA VAL A 112 8.86 2.97 1.40
C VAL A 112 8.19 1.78 2.08
N ASN A 113 7.21 2.10 2.90
CA ASN A 113 6.26 1.17 3.50
C ASN A 113 4.92 1.35 2.80
N LEU A 114 4.37 0.24 2.31
CA LEU A 114 3.03 0.21 1.74
C LEU A 114 2.09 -0.40 2.77
N TRP A 115 1.12 0.38 3.21
CA TRP A 115 0.07 -0.02 4.14
C TRP A 115 -1.24 -0.22 3.39
N SER A 116 -2.02 -1.20 3.80
CA SER A 116 -3.43 -1.32 3.40
C SER A 116 -4.33 -1.06 4.60
N PHE A 117 -5.51 -0.53 4.36
CA PHE A 117 -6.56 -0.38 5.36
C PHE A 117 -7.92 -0.37 4.65
N ARG A 118 -9.00 -0.50 5.40
CA ARG A 118 -10.36 -0.27 4.89
C ARG A 118 -10.88 1.05 5.43
N ASN A 119 -11.34 1.92 4.55
CA ASN A 119 -11.94 3.20 4.96
C ASN A 119 -13.31 2.99 5.61
N LYS A 120 -13.97 4.09 6.01
CA LYS A 120 -15.33 4.08 6.57
C LYS A 120 -16.39 3.37 5.72
N SER A 121 -16.18 3.27 4.41
CA SER A 121 -17.07 2.60 3.45
C SER A 121 -16.71 1.12 3.25
N SER A 122 -15.75 0.59 4.03
CA SER A 122 -15.17 -0.75 3.89
C SER A 122 -14.40 -0.97 2.59
N GLU A 123 -13.95 0.09 1.92
CA GLU A 123 -13.19 -0.01 0.67
C GLU A 123 -11.70 -0.16 0.96
N LEU A 124 -11.05 -1.11 0.27
CA LEU A 124 -9.61 -1.28 0.33
C LEU A 124 -8.88 -0.02 -0.14
N CYS A 125 -8.05 0.52 0.74
CA CYS A 125 -7.25 1.71 0.52
C CYS A 125 -5.77 1.40 0.78
N PHE A 126 -4.90 2.18 0.14
CA PHE A 126 -3.44 2.08 0.34
C PHE A 126 -2.88 3.41 0.84
N ALA A 127 -1.94 3.32 1.78
CA ALA A 127 -1.12 4.44 2.22
C ALA A 127 0.36 4.14 1.95
N LEU A 128 1.05 5.09 1.32
CA LEU A 128 2.48 5.01 1.08
C LEU A 128 3.19 5.92 2.09
N GLU A 129 4.13 5.35 2.82
CA GLU A 129 4.96 6.02 3.80
C GLU A 129 6.43 5.84 3.43
N ARG A 130 7.28 6.81 3.74
CA ARG A 130 8.68 6.88 3.31
C ARG A 130 9.62 6.83 4.51
#